data_AF-A0A367V155-F1
#
_entry.id   AF-A0A367V155-F1
#
_cell.length_a   1.000
_cell.length_b   1.000
_cell.length_c   1.000
_cell.angle_alpha   90.00
_cell.angle_beta   90.00
_cell.angle_gamma   90.00
#
_symmetry.space_group_name_H-M   'P 1'
#
loop_
_entity.id
_entity.type
_entity.pdbx_description
1 polymer ?
#
loop_
_entity_poly.entity_id
_entity_poly.type
_entity_poly.pdbx_seq_one_letter_code
_entity_poly.pdbx_strand_id
1 'polypeptide(L)' 'MNQVVMCDGAWEEGTEGAVTCNGTLVQVEEGYFSWVPPLTYEQSNELLTYVGLIFATVFIYATIARFLTDQRPD' A
#
# COMPACT_ATOMS: atom_id res chain seq x y z
N MET A 1 -3.98 12.49 18.75
CA MET A 1 -4.21 11.47 17.71
C MET A 1 -5.58 11.74 17.14
N ASN A 2 -5.66 12.28 15.93
CA ASN A 2 -6.93 12.46 15.24
C ASN A 2 -7.36 11.10 14.70
N GLN A 3 -8.53 10.65 15.12
CA GLN A 3 -9.12 9.39 14.65
C GLN A 3 -10.21 9.75 13.65
N VAL A 4 -10.18 9.13 12.48
CA VAL A 4 -11.22 9.28 11.46
C VAL A 4 -12.04 8.00 11.43
N VAL A 5 -13.34 8.16 11.23
CA VAL A 5 -14.27 7.05 11.07
C VAL A 5 -14.39 6.72 9.59
N MET A 6 -14.00 5.50 9.21
CA MET A 6 -14.21 4.94 7.87
C MET A 6 -15.33 3.90 7.89
N CYS A 7 -15.96 3.68 6.74
CA CYS A 7 -16.95 2.64 6.53
C CYS A 7 -16.28 1.41 5.90
N ASP A 8 -16.37 0.25 6.55
CA ASP A 8 -16.05 -1.06 5.98
C ASP A 8 -17.27 -1.56 5.18
N GLY A 9 -17.50 -0.89 4.06
CA GLY A 9 -18.68 -0.98 3.23
C GLY A 9 -18.75 0.19 2.25
N ALA A 10 -19.93 0.48 1.72
CA ALA A 10 -20.18 1.68 0.93
C ALA A 10 -20.86 2.76 1.77
N TRP A 11 -20.48 4.01 1.52
CA TRP A 11 -21.26 5.16 1.97
C TRP A 11 -22.46 5.33 1.05
N GLU A 12 -23.65 5.29 1.62
CA GLU A 12 -24.92 5.47 0.90
C GLU A 12 -25.63 6.72 1.41
N GLU A 13 -26.30 7.43 0.50
CA GLU A 13 -27.12 8.57 0.86
C GLU A 13 -28.46 8.09 1.42
N GLY A 14 -28.70 8.33 2.71
CA GLY A 14 -29.92 7.96 3.40
C GLY A 14 -31.11 8.84 3.04
N THR A 15 -32.29 8.46 3.52
CA THR A 15 -33.60 9.03 3.15
C THR A 15 -33.77 10.53 3.42
N GLU A 16 -32.91 11.13 4.25
CA GLU A 16 -32.93 12.55 4.61
C GLU A 16 -31.63 13.29 4.23
N GLY A 17 -30.81 12.71 3.34
CA GLY A 17 -29.50 13.27 2.96
C GLY A 17 -28.37 13.00 3.97
N ALA A 18 -28.66 12.25 5.03
CA ALA A 18 -27.64 11.75 5.94
C ALA A 18 -26.83 10.63 5.27
N VAL A 19 -25.51 10.74 5.26
CA VAL A 19 -24.64 9.67 4.73
C VAL A 19 -24.58 8.54 5.75
N THR A 20 -25.01 7.34 5.35
CA THR A 20 -25.02 6.14 6.19
C THR A 20 -24.03 5.12 5.66
N CYS A 21 -23.28 4.48 6.55
CA CYS A 21 -22.43 3.34 6.21
C CYS A 21 -23.31 2.09 6.17
N ASN A 22 -23.32 1.37 5.04
CA ASN A 22 -24.06 0.09 4.92
C ASN A 22 -23.34 -1.10 5.58
N GLY A 23 -22.11 -0.89 6.05
CA GLY A 23 -21.26 -1.86 6.72
C GLY A 23 -20.87 -1.44 8.13
N THR A 24 -19.66 -1.79 8.55
CA THR A 24 -19.17 -1.51 9.92
C THR A 24 -18.37 -0.21 9.96
N LEU A 25 -18.63 0.66 10.93
CA LEU A 25 -17.79 1.84 11.16
C LEU A 25 -16.49 1.41 11.86
N VAL A 26 -15.35 1.74 11.26
CA VAL A 26 -14.02 1.44 11.78
C VAL A 26 -13.29 2.74 12.11
N GLN A 27 -12.67 2.80 13.28
CA GLN A 27 -11.76 3.88 13.62
C GLN A 27 -10.38 3.59 13.05
N VAL A 28 -9.85 4.54 12.29
CA VAL A 28 -8.53 4.43 11.67
C VAL A 28 -7.72 5.67 12.03
N GLU A 29 -6.43 5.47 12.28
CA GLU A 29 -5.51 6.59 12.47
C GLU A 29 -5.37 7.37 11.16
N GLU A 30 -5.38 8.71 11.25
CA GLU A 30 -5.06 9.54 10.09
C GLU A 30 -3.66 9.18 9.59
N GLY A 31 -3.58 8.57 8.41
CA GLY A 31 -2.33 8.39 7.69
C GLY A 31 -1.73 9.76 7.32
N TYR A 32 -0.40 9.83 7.21
CA TYR A 32 0.30 11.07 6.81
C TYR A 32 -0.19 11.63 5.45
N PHE A 33 -0.66 10.75 4.56
CA PHE A 33 -1.24 11.14 3.28
C PHE A 33 -2.76 11.05 3.35
N SER A 34 -3.44 12.21 3.33
CA SER A 34 -4.90 12.31 3.41
C SER A 34 -5.66 11.69 2.22
N TRP A 35 -4.94 11.39 1.13
CA TRP A 35 -5.48 10.80 -0.10
C TRP A 35 -5.22 9.30 -0.21
N VAL A 36 -4.51 8.70 0.75
CA VAL A 36 -4.27 7.26 0.80
C VAL A 36 -4.95 6.70 2.04
N PRO A 37 -5.77 5.64 1.91
CA PRO A 37 -6.25 4.92 3.08
C PRO A 37 -5.07 4.49 3.95
N PRO A 38 -5.16 4.62 5.28
CA PRO A 38 -4.12 4.11 6.17
C PRO A 38 -3.99 2.59 5.99
N LEU A 39 -2.76 2.13 5.81
CA LEU A 39 -2.44 0.71 5.68
C LEU A 39 -2.40 0.06 7.06
N THR A 40 -2.97 -1.14 7.18
CA THR A 40 -2.73 -1.97 8.37
C THR A 40 -1.29 -2.48 8.38
N TYR A 41 -0.83 -2.97 9.54
CA TYR A 41 0.50 -3.57 9.66
C TYR A 41 0.69 -4.76 8.70
N GLU A 42 -0.34 -5.60 8.56
CA GLU A 42 -0.32 -6.76 7.67
C GLU A 42 -0.20 -6.34 6.20
N GLN A 43 -1.02 -5.40 5.75
CA GLN A 43 -0.96 -4.85 4.40
C GLN A 43 0.39 -4.18 4.11
N SER A 44 0.95 -3.48 5.10
CA SER A 44 2.27 -2.85 4.98
C SER A 44 3.37 -3.89 4.81
N ASN A 45 3.29 -5.02 5.53
CA ASN A 45 4.28 -6.09 5.45
C ASN A 45 4.20 -6.88 4.13
N GLU A 46 2.99 -7.11 3.61
CA GLU A 46 2.80 -7.66 2.27
C GLU A 46 3.42 -6.75 1.21
N LEU A 47 3.14 -5.43 1.28
CA LEU A 47 3.68 -4.45 0.34
C LEU A 47 5.22 -4.42 0.40
N LEU A 48 5.80 -4.46 1.61
CA LEU A 48 7.24 -4.51 1.81
C LEU A 48 7.87 -5.73 1.15
N THR A 49 7.19 -6.88 1.20
CA THR A 49 7.64 -8.12 0.56
C THR A 49 7.72 -7.96 -0.96
N TYR A 50 6.67 -7.41 -1.58
CA TYR A 50 6.66 -7.16 -3.04
C TYR A 50 7.73 -6.15 -3.47
N VAL A 51 7.90 -5.07 -2.70
CA VAL A 51 8.95 -4.07 -2.94
C VAL A 51 10.34 -4.73 -2.85
N GLY A 52 10.55 -5.57 -1.84
CA GLY A 52 11.80 -6.32 -1.66
C GLY A 52 12.09 -7.26 -2.82
N LEU A 53 11.09 -7.98 -3.34
CA LEU A 53 11.24 -8.85 -4.50
C LEU A 53 11.66 -8.06 -5.75
N ILE A 54 10.98 -6.96 -6.06
CA ILE A 54 11.30 -6.13 -7.23
C ILE A 54 12.73 -5.59 -7.11
N PHE A 55 13.09 -5.06 -5.94
CA PHE A 55 14.44 -4.57 -5.68
C PHE A 55 15.49 -5.66 -5.90
N ALA A 56 15.27 -6.84 -5.32
CA ALA A 56 16.19 -7.97 -5.45
C ALA A 56 16.35 -8.41 -6.91
N THR A 57 15.25 -8.49 -7.67
CA THR A 57 15.28 -8.85 -9.10
C THR A 57 16.13 -7.86 -9.90
N VAL A 58 15.92 -6.55 -9.74
CA VAL A 58 16.68 -5.52 -10.45
C VAL A 58 18.15 -5.56 -10.04
N PHE A 59 18.43 -5.71 -8.75
CA PHE A 59 19.80 -5.77 -8.23
C PHE A 59 20.57 -6.98 -8.79
N ILE A 60 19.96 -8.16 -8.79
CA ILE A 60 20.55 -9.38 -9.33
C ILE A 60 20.82 -9.22 -10.83
N TYR A 61 19.84 -8.72 -11.59
CA TYR A 61 20.01 -8.47 -13.02
C TYR A 61 21.18 -7.53 -13.29
N ALA A 62 21.25 -6.39 -12.59
CA ALA A 62 22.33 -5.42 -12.77
C ALA A 62 23.71 -6.01 -12.42
N THR A 63 23.78 -6.81 -11.35
CA THR A 63 25.03 -7.47 -10.92
C THR A 63 25.51 -8.49 -11.95
N ILE A 64 24.60 -9.32 -12.46
CA ILE A 64 24.92 -10.30 -13.51
C ILE A 64 25.33 -9.59 -14.81
N ALA A 65 24.59 -8.57 -15.23
CA ALA A 65 24.89 -7.80 -16.44
C ALA A 65 26.29 -7.17 -16.37
N ARG A 66 26.64 -6.61 -15.22
CA ARG A 66 27.99 -6.06 -14.98
C ARG A 66 29.05 -7.16 -15.06
N PHE A 67 28.86 -8.27 -14.36
CA PHE A 67 29.80 -9.39 -14.38
C PHE A 67 30.02 -9.91 -15.81
N LEU A 68 28.96 -10.12 -16.58
CA LEU A 68 29.08 -10.59 -17.96
C LEU A 68 29.78 -9.58 -18.89
N THR A 69 29.58 -8.28 -18.64
CA THR A 69 30.27 -7.23 -19.40
C THR A 69 31.76 -7.23 -19.10
N ASP A 70 32.15 -7.36 -17.83
CA ASP A 70 33.55 -7.40 -17.40
C ASP A 70 34.29 -8.67 -17.89
N GLN A 71 33.57 -9.74 -18.21
CA GLN A 71 34.12 -11.00 -18.71
C GLN A 71 34.22 -11.06 -20.25
N ARG A 72 33.80 -10.03 -20.98
CA ARG A 72 33.84 -10.02 -22.45
C ARG A 72 35.28 -9.81 -22.92
N PRO A 73 35.93 -10.79 -23.58
CA PRO A 73 37.25 -10.57 -24.16
C PRO A 73 37.15 -9.62 -25.36
N ASP A 74 38.17 -8.77 -25.50
CA ASP A 74 38.33 -7.78 -26.59
C ASP A 74 38.25 -8.41 -28.00
#